data_AF-A0A1A8UJK6-F1
#
_entry.id   AF-A0A1A8UJK6-F1
#
_cell.length_a   1.000
_cell.length_b   1.000
_cell.length_c   1.000
_cell.angle_alpha   90.00
_cell.angle_beta   90.00
_cell.angle_gamma   90.00
#
_symmetry.space_group_name_H-M   'P 1'
#
loop_
_entity.id
_entity.type
_entity.pdbx_description
1 polymer ?
#
loop_
_entity_poly.entity_id
_entity_poly.type
_entity_poly.pdbx_seq_one_letter_code
_entity_poly.pdbx_strand_id
1 'polypeptide(L)'
;MGPKRINNDEVDEIKKSLDFLAEELTTVRQQQKSIMDLVQEVKKLKQQNAEKDKQIYILQKRVDELEQYSRINDVVITGVDIKPRSYARAVANNNGEEPTETDMNHVERQVTTFFHSKGIEISENNIEACHVLSSRNRKGKVSVLMRFVSRKMKNSLLKQAKKLKGSEVYVNEHLTKYNAEIAKKARFLRKQKKIQGTWTANCKIFVKLNGTPEEAKILVIKSLEDLDQFQ
;
A
#
# COMPACT_ATOMS: atom_id res chain seq x y z
N MET A 1 -36.05 9.65 82.89
CA MET A 1 -36.66 9.72 81.55
C MET A 1 -37.12 8.32 81.19
N GLY A 2 -38.43 8.06 81.17
CA GLY A 2 -38.96 6.74 80.82
C GLY A 2 -38.73 6.44 79.33
N PRO A 3 -38.53 5.16 78.95
CA PRO A 3 -38.34 4.79 77.55
C PRO A 3 -39.58 5.21 76.73
N LYS A 4 -39.36 5.99 75.67
CA LYS A 4 -40.42 6.32 74.69
C LYS A 4 -40.94 5.00 74.12
N ARG A 5 -42.21 4.69 74.37
CA ARG A 5 -42.91 3.59 73.71
C ARG A 5 -43.11 3.98 72.25
N ILE A 6 -42.45 3.28 71.34
CA ILE A 6 -42.62 3.44 69.90
C ILE A 6 -44.08 3.10 69.56
N ASN A 7 -44.74 3.95 68.78
CA ASN A 7 -46.15 3.78 68.42
C ASN A 7 -46.29 2.70 67.33
N ASN A 8 -47.36 1.89 67.35
CA ASN A 8 -47.53 0.78 66.40
C ASN A 8 -47.58 1.25 64.93
N ASP A 9 -48.10 2.46 64.69
CA ASP A 9 -48.16 3.05 63.35
C ASP A 9 -46.76 3.40 62.79
N GLU A 10 -45.85 3.87 63.64
CA GLU A 10 -44.44 4.13 63.26
C GLU A 10 -43.73 2.82 62.91
N VAL A 11 -44.03 1.74 63.64
CA VAL A 11 -43.48 0.40 63.36
C VAL A 11 -43.96 -0.12 62.01
N ASP A 12 -45.22 0.11 61.65
CA ASP A 12 -45.78 -0.35 60.36
C ASP A 12 -45.32 0.50 59.17
N GLU A 13 -45.10 1.81 59.33
CA GLU A 13 -44.41 2.64 58.33
C GLU A 13 -42.96 2.19 58.10
N ILE A 14 -42.23 1.88 59.17
CA ILE A 14 -40.87 1.36 59.07
C ILE A 14 -40.85 0.04 58.30
N LYS A 15 -41.79 -0.89 58.56
CA LYS A 15 -41.89 -2.15 57.79
C LYS A 15 -42.12 -1.91 56.30
N LYS A 16 -43.05 -1.02 55.93
CA LYS A 16 -43.29 -0.69 54.51
C LYS A 16 -42.06 -0.10 53.84
N SER A 17 -41.33 0.78 54.54
CA SER A 17 -40.09 1.35 54.01
C SER A 17 -38.98 0.29 53.87
N LEU A 18 -38.92 -0.68 54.78
CA LEU A 18 -37.97 -1.78 54.75
C LEU A 18 -38.26 -2.75 53.60
N ASP A 19 -39.54 -3.07 53.36
CA ASP A 19 -39.97 -3.91 52.25
C ASP A 19 -39.65 -3.24 50.90
N PHE A 20 -39.91 -1.94 50.78
CA PHE A 20 -39.55 -1.16 49.59
C PHE A 20 -38.03 -1.13 49.36
N LEU A 21 -37.25 -0.88 50.41
CA LEU A 21 -35.77 -0.92 50.32
C LEU A 21 -35.26 -2.31 49.95
N ALA A 22 -35.92 -3.39 50.41
CA ALA A 22 -35.56 -4.75 50.03
C ALA A 22 -35.80 -5.00 48.55
N GLU A 23 -36.92 -4.52 47.99
CA GLU A 23 -37.22 -4.62 46.56
C GLU A 23 -36.23 -3.81 45.70
N GLU A 24 -35.92 -2.58 46.08
CA GLU A 24 -34.87 -1.77 45.45
C GLU A 24 -33.50 -2.48 45.51
N LEU A 25 -33.15 -3.09 46.64
CA LEU A 25 -31.91 -3.85 46.80
C LEU A 25 -31.83 -5.05 45.82
N THR A 26 -32.96 -5.73 45.59
CA THR A 26 -33.01 -6.82 44.59
C THR A 26 -32.80 -6.30 43.17
N THR A 27 -33.41 -5.17 42.83
CA THR A 27 -33.26 -4.52 41.52
C THR A 27 -31.81 -4.06 41.29
N VAL A 28 -31.19 -3.43 42.29
CA VAL A 28 -29.77 -3.02 42.23
C VAL A 28 -28.85 -4.23 42.05
N ARG A 29 -29.11 -5.35 42.75
CA ARG A 29 -28.34 -6.59 42.55
C ARG A 29 -28.48 -7.14 41.13
N GLN A 30 -29.69 -7.11 40.57
CA GLN A 30 -29.94 -7.54 39.19
C GLN A 30 -29.14 -6.68 38.20
N GLN A 31 -29.21 -5.35 38.35
CA GLN A 31 -28.46 -4.40 37.52
C GLN A 31 -26.95 -4.59 37.67
N GLN A 32 -26.45 -4.81 38.90
CA GLN A 32 -25.02 -5.06 39.15
C GLN A 32 -24.54 -6.32 38.43
N LYS A 33 -25.36 -7.38 38.39
CA LYS A 33 -25.06 -8.59 37.63
C LYS A 33 -24.97 -8.29 36.13
N SER A 34 -25.97 -7.59 35.57
CA SER A 34 -25.95 -7.19 34.16
C SER A 34 -24.73 -6.33 33.80
N ILE A 35 -24.34 -5.39 34.69
CA ILE A 35 -23.13 -4.57 34.49
C ILE A 35 -21.87 -5.44 34.48
N MET A 36 -21.76 -6.41 35.38
CA MET A 36 -20.61 -7.33 35.40
C MET A 36 -20.53 -8.17 34.12
N ASP A 37 -21.65 -8.67 33.63
CA ASP A 37 -21.72 -9.44 32.38
C ASP A 37 -21.29 -8.57 31.18
N LEU A 38 -21.79 -7.34 31.10
CA LEU A 38 -21.39 -6.38 30.06
C LEU A 38 -19.91 -6.01 30.13
N VAL A 39 -19.34 -5.83 31.33
CA VAL A 39 -17.91 -5.55 31.52
C VAL A 39 -17.05 -6.71 31.01
N GLN A 40 -17.48 -7.95 31.26
CA GLN A 40 -16.79 -9.14 30.72
C GLN A 40 -16.86 -9.19 29.20
N GLU A 41 -18.02 -8.89 28.61
CA GLU A 41 -18.18 -8.84 27.15
C GLU A 41 -17.29 -7.77 26.52
N VAL A 42 -17.27 -6.56 27.08
CA VAL A 42 -16.39 -5.47 26.61
C VAL A 42 -14.92 -5.87 26.66
N LYS A 43 -14.50 -6.58 27.72
CA LYS A 43 -13.12 -7.08 27.83
C LYS A 43 -12.81 -8.10 26.73
N LYS A 44 -13.73 -9.04 26.47
CA LYS A 44 -13.59 -10.04 25.40
C LYS A 44 -13.53 -9.38 24.02
N LEU A 45 -14.42 -8.44 23.74
CA LEU A 45 -14.48 -7.71 22.48
C LEU A 45 -13.19 -6.91 22.24
N LYS A 46 -12.66 -6.23 23.26
CA LYS A 46 -11.37 -5.53 23.17
C LYS A 46 -10.21 -6.47 22.82
N GLN A 47 -10.16 -7.64 23.43
CA GLN A 47 -9.14 -8.65 23.13
C GLN A 47 -9.26 -9.17 21.70
N GLN A 48 -10.49 -9.46 21.25
CA GLN A 48 -10.75 -9.89 19.88
C GLN A 48 -10.41 -8.80 18.86
N ASN A 49 -10.67 -7.53 19.16
CA ASN A 49 -10.34 -6.43 18.27
C ASN A 49 -8.82 -6.30 18.10
N ALA A 50 -8.06 -6.35 19.20
CA ALA A 50 -6.60 -6.30 19.16
C ALA A 50 -6.00 -7.48 18.37
N GLU A 51 -6.61 -8.67 18.45
CA GLU A 51 -6.18 -9.83 17.66
C GLU A 51 -6.51 -9.66 16.18
N LYS A 52 -7.70 -9.16 15.85
CA LYS A 52 -8.09 -8.86 14.47
C LYS A 52 -7.19 -7.78 13.85
N ASP A 53 -6.84 -6.74 14.58
CA ASP A 53 -5.95 -5.68 14.11
C ASP A 53 -4.56 -6.24 13.75
N LYS A 54 -4.03 -7.17 14.56
CA LYS A 54 -2.78 -7.89 14.24
C LYS A 54 -2.91 -8.73 12.98
N GLN A 55 -4.02 -9.46 12.83
CA GLN A 55 -4.25 -10.29 11.64
C GLN A 55 -4.39 -9.44 10.38
N ILE A 56 -5.12 -8.33 10.44
CA ILE A 56 -5.25 -7.37 9.34
C ILE A 56 -3.87 -6.85 8.93
N TYR A 57 -3.03 -6.47 9.90
CA TYR A 57 -1.67 -6.01 9.61
C TYR A 57 -0.83 -7.08 8.89
N ILE A 58 -0.84 -8.32 9.37
CA ILE A 58 -0.09 -9.44 8.76
C ILE A 58 -0.59 -9.72 7.34
N LEU A 59 -1.92 -9.77 7.15
CA LEU A 59 -2.54 -10.02 5.85
C LEU A 59 -2.23 -8.90 4.86
N GLN A 60 -2.33 -7.64 5.30
CA GLN A 60 -2.01 -6.49 4.46
C GLN A 60 -0.55 -6.54 3.97
N LYS A 61 0.38 -6.92 4.85
CA LYS A 61 1.79 -7.10 4.49
C LYS A 61 1.97 -8.23 3.46
N ARG A 62 1.31 -9.37 3.67
CA ARG A 62 1.39 -10.51 2.75
C ARG A 62 0.80 -10.18 1.38
N VAL A 63 -0.29 -9.42 1.33
CA VAL A 63 -0.89 -8.92 0.08
C VAL A 63 0.09 -8.00 -0.64
N ASP A 64 0.69 -7.03 0.05
CA ASP A 64 1.68 -6.14 -0.58
C ASP A 64 2.91 -6.91 -1.11
N GLU A 65 3.40 -7.91 -0.39
CA GLU A 65 4.49 -8.78 -0.86
C GLU A 65 4.12 -9.55 -2.13
N LEU A 66 2.90 -10.09 -2.21
CA LEU A 66 2.40 -10.81 -3.38
C LEU A 66 2.14 -9.87 -4.57
N GLU A 67 1.55 -8.71 -4.33
CA GLU A 67 1.38 -7.67 -5.35
C GLU A 67 2.72 -7.17 -5.88
N GLN A 68 3.71 -7.02 -5.01
CA GLN A 68 5.03 -6.60 -5.44
C GLN A 68 5.72 -7.69 -6.27
N TYR A 69 5.52 -8.95 -5.89
CA TYR A 69 6.04 -10.10 -6.62
C TYR A 69 5.42 -10.22 -8.02
N SER A 70 4.13 -9.97 -8.18
CA SER A 70 3.49 -10.00 -9.51
C SER A 70 4.00 -8.90 -10.45
N ARG A 71 4.48 -7.78 -9.89
CA ARG A 71 5.07 -6.66 -10.64
C ARG A 71 6.58 -6.80 -10.91
N ILE A 72 7.22 -7.90 -10.50
CA ILE A 72 8.68 -8.03 -10.53
C ILE A 72 9.30 -7.97 -11.93
N ASN A 73 8.52 -8.29 -12.96
CA ASN A 73 8.90 -8.25 -14.37
C ASN A 73 8.53 -6.93 -15.06
N ASP A 74 7.87 -6.03 -14.35
CA ASP A 74 7.29 -4.82 -14.92
C ASP A 74 8.25 -3.64 -14.77
N VAL A 75 8.25 -2.78 -15.78
CA VAL A 75 8.82 -1.43 -15.72
C VAL A 75 7.75 -0.39 -16.00
N VAL A 76 7.90 0.75 -15.34
CA VAL A 76 7.13 1.96 -15.64
C VAL A 76 8.04 2.92 -16.39
N ILE A 77 7.63 3.26 -17.61
CA ILE A 77 8.32 4.17 -18.50
C ILE A 77 7.54 5.47 -18.51
N THR A 78 8.19 6.59 -18.28
CA THR A 78 7.52 7.91 -18.21
C THR A 78 8.16 8.87 -19.19
N GLY A 79 7.36 9.67 -19.87
CA GLY A 79 7.83 10.73 -20.77
C GLY A 79 8.03 10.32 -22.23
N VAL A 80 7.65 9.10 -22.63
CA VAL A 80 7.59 8.75 -24.05
C VAL A 80 6.34 9.39 -24.66
N ASP A 81 6.53 10.07 -25.79
CA ASP A 81 5.42 10.65 -26.55
C ASP A 81 4.64 9.54 -27.26
N ILE A 82 3.55 9.10 -26.63
CA ILE A 82 2.65 8.10 -27.19
C ILE A 82 1.53 8.82 -27.94
N LYS A 83 1.49 8.64 -29.27
CA LYS A 83 0.37 9.10 -30.06
C LYS A 83 -0.85 8.25 -29.73
N PRO A 84 -2.00 8.86 -29.36
CA PRO A 84 -3.24 8.11 -29.20
C PRO A 84 -3.60 7.44 -30.52
N ARG A 85 -4.20 6.24 -30.43
CA ARG A 85 -4.84 5.64 -31.60
C ARG A 85 -5.87 6.65 -32.11
N SER A 86 -5.75 7.09 -33.36
CA SER A 86 -6.65 8.12 -33.89
C SER A 86 -8.09 7.63 -33.74
N TYR A 87 -8.96 8.45 -33.16
CA TYR A 87 -10.38 8.11 -32.96
C TYR A 87 -11.01 7.65 -34.28
N ALA A 88 -10.70 8.31 -35.39
CA ALA A 88 -11.15 7.95 -36.74
C ALA A 88 -10.89 6.48 -37.12
N ARG A 89 -9.77 5.89 -36.67
CA ARG A 89 -9.42 4.49 -36.95
C ARG A 89 -10.11 3.50 -35.98
N ALA A 90 -10.50 3.96 -34.78
CA ALA A 90 -11.28 3.18 -33.82
C ALA A 90 -12.78 3.16 -34.17
N VAL A 91 -13.34 4.26 -34.69
CA VAL A 91 -14.73 4.31 -35.20
C VAL A 91 -14.89 3.77 -36.62
N ALA A 92 -13.85 3.76 -37.46
CA ALA A 92 -13.90 3.10 -38.77
C ALA A 92 -14.05 1.57 -38.66
N ASN A 93 -13.57 0.97 -37.55
CA ASN A 93 -13.75 -0.46 -37.25
C ASN A 93 -15.15 -0.80 -36.69
N ASN A 94 -16.15 0.08 -36.83
CA ASN A 94 -17.55 -0.19 -36.48
C ASN A 94 -18.20 -1.33 -37.29
N ASN A 95 -17.50 -1.88 -38.29
CA ASN A 95 -17.95 -3.05 -39.05
C ASN A 95 -17.73 -4.40 -38.32
N GLY A 96 -17.31 -4.39 -37.05
CA GLY A 96 -17.11 -5.62 -36.27
C GLY A 96 -15.85 -6.40 -36.64
N GLU A 97 -14.92 -5.79 -37.40
CA GLU A 97 -13.61 -6.39 -37.68
C GLU A 97 -12.77 -6.39 -36.41
N GLU A 98 -12.29 -7.57 -36.01
CA GLU A 98 -11.37 -7.72 -34.89
C GLU A 98 -10.14 -6.80 -35.09
N PRO A 99 -9.65 -6.14 -34.03
CA PRO A 99 -8.44 -5.33 -34.12
C PRO A 99 -7.30 -6.19 -34.68
N THR A 100 -6.72 -5.79 -35.80
CA THR A 100 -5.55 -6.48 -36.36
C THR A 100 -4.43 -6.57 -35.31
N GLU A 101 -3.58 -7.60 -35.38
CA GLU A 101 -2.41 -7.77 -34.49
C GLU A 101 -1.49 -6.52 -34.52
N THR A 102 -1.47 -5.85 -35.66
CA THR A 102 -0.78 -4.58 -35.94
C THR A 102 -1.29 -3.42 -35.07
N ASP A 103 -2.56 -3.46 -34.69
CA ASP A 103 -3.29 -2.44 -33.94
C ASP A 103 -3.23 -2.65 -32.42
N MET A 104 -3.08 -3.90 -31.95
CA MET A 104 -2.90 -4.19 -30.52
C MET A 104 -1.55 -3.71 -29.99
N ASN A 105 -0.49 -3.81 -30.80
CA ASN A 105 0.89 -3.51 -30.37
C ASN A 105 1.35 -2.08 -30.68
N HIS A 106 0.43 -1.14 -30.91
CA HIS A 106 0.77 0.24 -31.27
C HIS A 106 1.60 0.97 -30.19
N VAL A 107 1.30 0.74 -28.91
CA VAL A 107 2.05 1.34 -27.79
C VAL A 107 3.43 0.69 -27.70
N GLU A 108 3.48 -0.64 -27.79
CA GLU A 108 4.72 -1.40 -27.76
C GLU A 108 5.70 -0.93 -28.83
N ARG A 109 5.25 -0.85 -30.09
CA ARG A 109 6.09 -0.42 -31.23
C ARG A 109 6.63 0.98 -31.07
N GLN A 110 5.83 1.92 -30.57
CA GLN A 110 6.32 3.30 -30.31
C GLN A 110 7.41 3.31 -29.25
N VAL A 111 7.23 2.51 -28.18
CA VAL A 111 8.20 2.39 -27.09
C VAL A 111 9.48 1.71 -27.57
N THR A 112 9.39 0.60 -28.31
CA THR A 112 10.57 -0.11 -28.85
C THR A 112 11.31 0.75 -29.86
N THR A 113 10.60 1.43 -30.78
CA THR A 113 11.20 2.39 -31.73
C THR A 113 11.96 3.50 -31.00
N PHE A 114 11.37 4.06 -29.94
CA PHE A 114 12.05 5.05 -29.11
C PHE A 114 13.34 4.49 -28.50
N PHE A 115 13.29 3.28 -27.91
CA PHE A 115 14.49 2.66 -27.33
C PHE A 115 15.57 2.35 -28.36
N HIS A 116 15.19 1.84 -29.54
CA HIS A 116 16.12 1.60 -30.65
C HIS A 116 16.81 2.90 -31.09
N SER A 117 16.08 4.03 -31.15
CA SER A 117 16.67 5.35 -31.45
C SER A 117 17.71 5.82 -30.41
N LYS A 118 17.70 5.23 -29.21
CA LYS A 118 18.68 5.47 -28.14
C LYS A 118 19.74 4.36 -28.04
N GLY A 119 19.80 3.47 -29.04
CA GLY A 119 20.73 2.35 -29.07
C GLY A 119 20.47 1.31 -27.97
N ILE A 120 19.20 1.14 -27.58
CA ILE A 120 18.74 0.10 -26.66
C ILE A 120 17.90 -0.88 -27.48
N GLU A 121 18.45 -2.04 -27.78
CA GLU A 121 17.74 -3.09 -28.51
C GLU A 121 16.79 -3.84 -27.58
N ILE A 122 15.53 -3.91 -27.99
CA ILE A 122 14.47 -4.68 -27.34
C ILE A 122 13.77 -5.48 -28.43
N SER A 123 13.74 -6.80 -28.27
CA SER A 123 12.97 -7.72 -29.12
C SER A 123 11.52 -7.78 -28.64
N GLU A 124 10.56 -7.75 -29.56
CA GLU A 124 9.12 -7.85 -29.28
C GLU A 124 8.79 -9.16 -28.53
N ASN A 125 9.46 -10.27 -28.85
CA ASN A 125 9.30 -11.56 -28.17
C ASN A 125 9.65 -11.54 -26.67
N ASN A 126 10.35 -10.50 -26.20
CA ASN A 126 10.68 -10.34 -24.78
C ASN A 126 9.61 -9.56 -24.01
N ILE A 127 8.62 -8.99 -24.70
CA ILE A 127 7.55 -8.18 -24.13
C ILE A 127 6.30 -9.05 -24.02
N GLU A 128 5.76 -9.15 -22.81
CA GLU A 128 4.52 -9.89 -22.54
C GLU A 128 3.30 -8.97 -22.69
N ALA A 129 3.44 -7.72 -22.26
CA ALA A 129 2.39 -6.72 -22.37
C ALA A 129 2.97 -5.31 -22.33
N CYS A 130 2.39 -4.38 -23.09
CA CYS A 130 2.76 -2.97 -23.06
C CYS A 130 1.54 -2.08 -23.25
N HIS A 131 1.21 -1.24 -22.26
CA HIS A 131 0.03 -0.38 -22.32
C HIS A 131 0.23 0.93 -21.55
N VAL A 132 -0.51 1.95 -21.97
CA VAL A 132 -0.52 3.26 -21.29
C VAL A 132 -1.24 3.14 -19.95
N LEU A 133 -0.63 3.66 -18.89
CA LEU A 133 -1.27 3.80 -17.59
C LEU A 133 -2.19 5.01 -17.59
N SER A 134 -3.42 4.82 -17.12
CA SER A 134 -4.37 5.90 -16.93
C SER A 134 -3.86 6.88 -15.87
N SER A 135 -3.49 8.08 -16.30
CA SER A 135 -3.10 9.17 -15.39
C SER A 135 -4.31 9.96 -14.97
N ARG A 136 -4.48 10.18 -13.66
CA ARG A 136 -5.49 11.10 -13.10
C ARG A 136 -5.19 12.56 -13.47
N ASN A 137 -3.92 12.88 -13.77
CA ASN A 137 -3.49 14.20 -14.21
C ASN A 137 -3.32 14.23 -15.74
N ARG A 138 -4.30 14.78 -16.45
CA ARG A 138 -4.29 14.93 -17.92
C ARG A 138 -3.16 15.84 -18.44
N LYS A 139 -2.59 16.70 -17.59
CA LYS A 139 -1.46 17.59 -17.94
C LYS A 139 -0.08 16.96 -17.72
N GLY A 140 -0.02 15.76 -17.13
CA GLY A 140 1.23 15.09 -16.81
C GLY A 140 1.81 14.34 -18.01
N LYS A 141 3.11 14.03 -17.94
CA LYS A 141 3.76 13.12 -18.90
C LYS A 141 3.07 11.75 -18.88
N VAL A 142 2.94 11.15 -20.05
CA VAL A 142 2.36 9.81 -20.20
C VAL A 142 3.27 8.78 -19.53
N SER A 143 2.65 7.83 -18.83
CA SER A 143 3.31 6.68 -18.23
C SER A 143 2.86 5.42 -18.97
N VAL A 144 3.80 4.55 -19.32
CA VAL A 144 3.56 3.26 -19.96
C VAL A 144 4.04 2.16 -19.02
N LEU A 145 3.20 1.15 -18.83
CA LEU A 145 3.58 -0.09 -18.17
C LEU A 145 4.02 -1.08 -19.23
N MET A 146 5.23 -1.62 -19.07
CA MET A 146 5.77 -2.66 -19.94
C MET A 146 6.20 -3.85 -19.10
N ARG A 147 5.60 -5.01 -19.35
CA ARG A 147 5.93 -6.29 -18.72
C ARG A 147 6.83 -7.10 -19.63
N PHE A 148 7.91 -7.62 -19.05
CA PHE A 148 8.79 -8.56 -19.72
C PHE A 148 8.45 -10.01 -19.41
N VAL A 149 8.71 -10.90 -20.36
CA VAL A 149 8.62 -12.35 -20.13
C VAL A 149 9.64 -12.86 -19.10
N SER A 150 10.75 -12.13 -18.88
CA SER A 150 11.75 -12.50 -17.87
C SER A 150 12.39 -11.33 -17.14
N ARG A 151 12.72 -11.58 -15.86
CA ARG A 151 13.48 -10.65 -15.00
C ARG A 151 14.82 -10.25 -15.60
N LYS A 152 15.48 -11.16 -16.33
CA LYS A 152 16.79 -10.91 -16.96
C LYS A 152 16.68 -9.80 -17.99
N MET A 153 15.64 -9.82 -18.84
CA MET A 153 15.40 -8.80 -19.87
C MET A 153 15.05 -7.46 -19.24
N LYS A 154 14.13 -7.44 -18.26
CA LYS A 154 13.82 -6.25 -17.47
C LYS A 154 15.07 -5.60 -16.86
N ASN A 155 15.91 -6.41 -16.19
CA ASN A 155 17.13 -5.93 -15.55
C ASN A 155 18.18 -5.44 -16.57
N SER A 156 18.22 -6.03 -17.77
CA SER A 156 19.05 -5.54 -18.87
C SER A 156 18.63 -4.14 -19.32
N LEU A 157 17.32 -3.90 -19.50
CA LEU A 157 16.79 -2.58 -19.83
C LEU A 157 17.15 -1.54 -18.75
N LEU A 158 16.91 -1.87 -17.47
CA LEU A 158 17.19 -0.95 -16.35
C LEU A 158 18.68 -0.55 -16.27
N LYS A 159 19.61 -1.48 -16.55
CA LYS A 159 21.05 -1.17 -16.62
C LYS A 159 21.40 -0.20 -17.76
N GLN A 160 20.67 -0.29 -18.86
CA GLN A 160 20.85 0.57 -20.04
C GLN A 160 20.13 1.91 -19.93
N ALA A 161 19.23 2.09 -18.97
CA ALA A 161 18.45 3.33 -18.77
C ALA A 161 19.32 4.59 -18.61
N LYS A 162 20.60 4.45 -18.24
CA LYS A 162 21.59 5.56 -18.25
C LYS A 162 21.76 6.23 -19.62
N LYS A 163 21.53 5.50 -20.73
CA LYS A 163 21.55 6.02 -22.11
C LYS A 163 20.41 7.01 -22.38
N LEU A 164 19.38 7.06 -21.54
CA LEU A 164 18.24 7.96 -21.65
C LEU A 164 18.49 9.33 -20.99
N LYS A 165 19.65 9.52 -20.36
CA LYS A 165 19.97 10.80 -19.71
C LYS A 165 19.90 11.94 -20.74
N GLY A 166 19.08 12.95 -20.45
CA GLY A 166 18.86 14.10 -21.32
C GLY A 166 17.68 13.95 -22.30
N SER A 167 17.04 12.77 -22.39
CA SER A 167 15.84 12.60 -23.22
C SER A 167 14.52 12.88 -22.49
N GLU A 168 14.59 13.29 -21.22
CA GLU A 168 13.45 13.42 -20.31
C GLU A 168 12.55 12.18 -20.17
N VAL A 169 13.05 11.00 -20.57
CA VAL A 169 12.38 9.71 -20.41
C VAL A 169 13.03 8.97 -19.26
N TYR A 170 12.19 8.44 -18.36
CA TYR A 170 12.66 7.69 -17.19
C TYR A 170 12.04 6.30 -17.19
N VAL A 171 12.88 5.30 -16.90
CA VAL A 171 12.48 3.90 -16.73
C VAL A 171 12.72 3.52 -15.27
N ASN A 172 11.67 3.07 -14.60
CA ASN A 172 11.70 2.68 -13.20
C ASN A 172 11.10 1.28 -13.01
N GLU A 173 11.45 0.60 -11.92
CA GLU A 173 10.73 -0.60 -11.51
C GLU A 173 9.29 -0.28 -11.11
N HIS A 174 8.36 -1.21 -11.37
CA HIS A 174 6.97 -1.07 -10.97
C HIS A 174 6.79 -1.45 -9.50
N LEU A 175 6.89 -0.45 -8.61
CA LEU A 175 6.65 -0.65 -7.19
C LEU A 175 5.15 -0.59 -6.85
N THR A 176 4.74 -1.30 -5.80
CA THR A 176 3.45 -1.04 -5.14
C THR A 176 3.45 0.37 -4.56
N LYS A 177 2.26 0.90 -4.25
CA LYS A 177 2.14 2.25 -3.67
C LYS A 177 2.93 2.38 -2.37
N TYR A 178 2.88 1.36 -1.52
CA TYR A 178 3.60 1.33 -0.25
C TYR A 178 5.12 1.37 -0.47
N ASN A 179 5.65 0.47 -1.31
CA ASN A 179 7.08 0.43 -1.64
C ASN A 179 7.57 1.70 -2.35
N ALA A 180 6.73 2.33 -3.18
CA ALA A 180 7.03 3.61 -3.80
C ALA A 180 7.17 4.74 -2.76
N GLU A 181 6.34 4.77 -1.73
CA GLU A 181 6.46 5.74 -0.63
C GLU A 181 7.71 5.48 0.23
N ILE A 182 8.05 4.21 0.51
CA ILE A 182 9.33 3.86 1.16
C ILE A 182 10.51 4.39 0.34
N ALA A 183 10.54 4.09 -0.96
CA ALA A 183 11.60 4.54 -1.86
C ALA A 183 11.69 6.07 -1.92
N LYS A 184 10.55 6.77 -1.87
CA LYS A 184 10.48 8.24 -1.81
C LYS A 184 11.05 8.79 -0.51
N LYS A 185 10.67 8.23 0.65
CA LYS A 185 11.21 8.61 1.96
C LYS A 185 12.72 8.36 2.03
N ALA A 186 13.19 7.22 1.53
CA ALA A 186 14.63 6.93 1.44
C ALA A 186 15.38 7.97 0.57
N ARG A 187 14.83 8.36 -0.59
CA ARG A 187 15.43 9.43 -1.41
C ARG A 187 15.50 10.77 -0.67
N PHE A 188 14.50 11.10 0.13
CA PHE A 188 14.51 12.30 0.95
C PHE A 188 15.60 12.25 2.03
N LEU A 189 15.74 11.13 2.74
CA LEU A 189 16.82 10.93 3.72
C LEU A 189 18.22 11.06 3.11
N ARG A 190 18.41 10.52 1.89
CA ARG A 190 19.65 10.72 1.13
C ARG A 190 19.90 12.19 0.83
N LYS A 191 18.87 12.94 0.41
CA LYS A 191 18.98 14.38 0.15
C LYS A 191 19.38 15.16 1.40
N GLN A 192 18.90 14.71 2.57
CA GLN A 192 19.28 15.23 3.88
C GLN A 192 20.65 14.72 4.40
N LYS A 193 21.37 13.92 3.61
CA LYS A 193 22.65 13.28 3.98
C LYS A 193 22.59 12.36 5.20
N LYS A 194 21.39 11.91 5.61
CA LYS A 194 21.20 10.97 6.72
C LYS A 194 21.59 9.54 6.35
N ILE A 195 21.58 9.24 5.05
CA ILE A 195 22.08 8.00 4.45
C ILE A 195 22.98 8.34 3.26
N GLN A 196 23.92 7.45 2.93
CA GLN A 196 24.88 7.65 1.85
C GLN A 196 24.23 7.47 0.48
N GLY A 197 23.36 6.49 0.34
CA GLY A 197 22.75 6.14 -0.95
C GLY A 197 21.46 5.34 -0.82
N THR A 198 20.69 5.31 -1.90
CA THR A 198 19.50 4.46 -2.02
C THR A 198 19.22 4.13 -3.48
N TRP A 199 18.73 2.92 -3.73
CA TRP A 199 18.31 2.45 -5.05
C TRP A 199 17.25 1.36 -4.90
N THR A 200 16.61 1.00 -6.00
CA THR A 200 15.69 -0.13 -6.09
C THR A 200 16.30 -1.21 -6.96
N ALA A 201 16.16 -2.46 -6.55
CA ALA A 201 16.53 -3.61 -7.38
C ALA A 201 15.63 -4.80 -7.09
N ASN A 202 15.09 -5.44 -8.12
CA ASN A 202 14.11 -6.52 -8.00
C ASN A 202 12.91 -6.10 -7.14
N CYS A 203 12.48 -4.85 -7.32
CA CYS A 203 11.43 -4.19 -6.57
C CYS A 203 11.64 -4.13 -5.05
N LYS A 204 12.87 -4.31 -4.57
CA LYS A 204 13.27 -4.10 -3.18
C LYS A 204 13.99 -2.78 -3.04
N ILE A 205 13.76 -2.09 -1.92
CA ILE A 205 14.41 -0.82 -1.62
C ILE A 205 15.68 -1.10 -0.82
N PHE A 206 16.80 -0.57 -1.32
CA PHE A 206 18.09 -0.65 -0.65
C PHE A 206 18.51 0.73 -0.15
N VAL A 207 19.12 0.75 1.03
CA VAL A 207 19.73 1.93 1.64
C VAL A 207 21.17 1.58 1.97
N LYS A 208 22.10 2.48 1.61
CA LYS A 208 23.50 2.41 2.01
C LYS A 208 23.75 3.43 3.10
N LEU A 209 24.25 2.97 4.24
CA LEU A 209 24.54 3.81 5.40
C LEU A 209 25.77 4.67 5.19
N ASN A 210 25.87 5.74 5.97
CA ASN A 210 27.08 6.57 6.03
C ASN A 210 28.23 5.76 6.64
N GLY A 211 29.43 5.90 6.08
CA GLY A 211 30.64 5.19 6.48
C GLY A 211 31.67 5.22 5.36
N THR A 212 32.90 4.79 5.66
CA THR A 212 33.93 4.54 4.65
C THR A 212 33.49 3.42 3.70
N PRO A 213 34.04 3.29 2.48
CA PRO A 213 33.63 2.24 1.54
C PRO A 213 33.67 0.81 2.11
N GLU A 214 34.57 0.55 3.06
CA GLU A 214 34.76 -0.74 3.72
C GLU A 214 33.75 -0.99 4.86
N GLU A 215 33.25 0.08 5.49
CA GLU A 215 32.31 0.00 6.63
C GLU A 215 30.85 0.22 6.23
N ALA A 216 30.60 0.81 5.05
CA ALA A 216 29.27 1.25 4.65
C ALA A 216 28.33 0.06 4.37
N LYS A 217 27.52 -0.26 5.38
CA LYS A 217 26.53 -1.33 5.33
C LYS A 217 25.37 -1.01 4.39
N ILE A 218 24.90 -2.03 3.67
CA ILE A 218 23.70 -1.99 2.84
C ILE A 218 22.56 -2.72 3.55
N LEU A 219 21.41 -2.06 3.67
CA LEU A 219 20.20 -2.61 4.27
C LEU A 219 19.08 -2.68 3.25
N VAL A 220 18.25 -3.73 3.37
CA VAL A 220 16.97 -3.82 2.65
C VAL A 220 15.89 -3.24 3.57
N ILE A 221 15.17 -2.25 3.05
CA ILE A 221 14.08 -1.58 3.76
C ILE A 221 12.77 -2.18 3.30
N LYS A 222 11.98 -2.69 4.25
CA LYS A 222 10.71 -3.38 4.00
C LYS A 222 9.51 -2.63 4.58
N SER A 223 9.76 -1.67 5.46
CA SER A 223 8.72 -0.90 6.13
C SER A 223 9.08 0.59 6.19
N LEU A 224 8.12 1.45 6.54
CA LEU A 224 8.39 2.87 6.77
C LEU A 224 9.09 3.11 8.10
N GLU A 225 8.86 2.21 9.06
CA GLU A 225 9.41 2.16 10.39
C GLU A 225 10.92 1.83 10.35
N ASP A 226 11.34 0.97 9.42
CA ASP A 226 12.76 0.67 9.16
C ASP A 226 13.57 1.94 8.80
N LEU A 227 12.90 3.01 8.34
CA LEU A 227 13.51 4.29 8.00
C LEU A 227 13.50 5.31 9.15
N ASP A 228 12.74 5.07 10.22
CA ASP A 228 12.61 6.03 11.33
C ASP A 228 13.89 6.14 12.15
N GLN A 229 14.71 5.09 12.19
CA GLN A 229 16.05 5.12 12.78
C GLN A 229 17.03 6.09 12.10
N PHE A 230 16.67 6.64 10.94
CA PHE A 230 17.47 7.62 10.20
C PHE A 230 16.84 9.01 10.20
N GLN A 231 15.78 9.27 10.96
CA GLN A 231 15.15 10.59 11.08
C GLN A 231 15.91 11.55 11.98
#